data_AF-A0A843F547-F1
#
_entry.id   AF-A0A843F547-F1
#
_cell.length_a   1.000
_cell.length_b   1.000
_cell.length_c   1.000
_cell.angle_alpha   90.00
_cell.angle_beta   90.00
_cell.angle_gamma   90.00
#
_symmetry.space_group_name_H-M   'P 1'
#
loop_
_entity.id
_entity.type
_entity.pdbx_description
1 polymer ?
#
loop_
_entity_poly.entity_id
_entity_poly.type
_entity_poly.pdbx_seq_one_letter_code
_entity_poly.pdbx_strand_id
1 'polypeptide(L)'
;KPYFKRYDSGLNHILAREAKDNNVAIELVFNDILKSYLAPRSKILANFRDIYKLHRKYEFPLILSSGAQSIFDIRTVMDFKAVFMQTGLTDLEVENSFKTAENILEFNKDRKNMILSGVKVVE
;
A
#
# COMPACT_ATOMS: atom_id res chain seq x y z
N LYS A 1 -5.75 -4.48 -0.29
CA LYS A 1 -4.97 -5.51 0.47
C LYS A 1 -4.97 -6.92 -0.16
N PRO A 2 -3.81 -7.50 -0.50
CA PRO A 2 -3.71 -8.81 -1.18
C PRO A 2 -3.87 -10.04 -0.25
N TYR A 3 -3.48 -9.94 1.02
CA TYR A 3 -3.48 -11.05 1.99
C TYR A 3 -4.84 -11.31 2.68
N PHE A 4 -5.91 -10.60 2.29
CA PHE A 4 -7.20 -10.70 2.97
C PHE A 4 -7.88 -12.05 2.68
N LYS A 5 -8.32 -12.74 3.74
CA LYS A 5 -8.91 -14.09 3.67
C LYS A 5 -7.99 -15.12 2.99
N ARG A 6 -6.67 -14.92 3.07
CA ARG A 6 -5.65 -15.83 2.56
C ARG A 6 -4.70 -16.25 3.68
N TYR A 7 -4.04 -17.39 3.49
CA TYR A 7 -3.01 -17.90 4.40
C TYR A 7 -1.59 -17.46 3.99
N ASP A 8 -1.45 -16.85 2.81
CA ASP A 8 -0.22 -16.30 2.26
C ASP A 8 -0.30 -14.77 2.14
N SER A 9 0.76 -14.13 1.65
CA SER A 9 0.81 -12.69 1.40
C SER A 9 -0.11 -12.22 0.26
N GLY A 10 -0.70 -13.14 -0.51
CA GLY A 10 -1.52 -12.85 -1.68
C GLY A 10 -0.74 -12.31 -2.89
N LEU A 11 0.60 -12.24 -2.81
CA LEU A 11 1.47 -11.74 -3.86
C LEU A 11 2.59 -12.74 -4.13
N ASN A 12 2.84 -13.02 -5.41
CA ASN A 12 4.03 -13.77 -5.86
C ASN A 12 4.90 -12.86 -6.73
N HIS A 13 6.05 -13.38 -7.16
CA HIS A 13 7.02 -12.62 -7.96
C HIS A 13 6.51 -12.24 -9.36
N ILE A 14 5.59 -13.03 -9.94
CA ILE A 14 4.97 -12.74 -11.24
C ILE A 14 4.00 -11.57 -11.08
N LEU A 15 3.10 -11.65 -10.09
CA LEU A 15 2.15 -10.60 -9.78
C LEU A 15 2.84 -9.30 -9.36
N ALA A 16 3.97 -9.39 -8.64
CA ALA A 16 4.76 -8.22 -8.27
C ALA A 16 5.37 -7.52 -9.50
N ARG A 17 5.85 -8.29 -10.48
CA ARG A 17 6.35 -7.75 -11.75
C ARG A 17 5.21 -7.11 -12.56
N GLU A 18 4.10 -7.83 -12.73
CA GLU A 18 2.94 -7.31 -13.44
C GLU A 18 2.35 -6.07 -12.77
N ALA A 19 2.39 -5.98 -11.43
CA ALA A 19 1.95 -4.79 -10.71
C ALA A 19 2.83 -3.57 -11.03
N LYS A 20 4.15 -3.76 -11.20
CA LYS A 20 5.04 -2.70 -11.68
C LYS A 20 4.71 -2.30 -13.12
N ASP A 21 4.65 -3.28 -14.01
CA ASP A 21 4.49 -3.05 -15.45
C ASP A 21 3.15 -2.38 -15.78
N ASN A 22 2.09 -2.71 -15.04
CA ASN A 22 0.76 -2.10 -15.18
C ASN A 22 0.50 -0.91 -14.25
N ASN A 23 1.51 -0.46 -13.48
CA ASN A 23 1.41 0.62 -12.50
C ASN A 23 0.24 0.45 -11.50
N VAL A 24 0.04 -0.77 -11.02
CA VAL A 24 -0.99 -1.12 -10.03
C VAL A 24 -0.39 -1.06 -8.63
N ALA A 25 -0.94 -0.19 -7.79
CA ALA A 25 -0.48 -0.04 -6.44
C ALA A 25 -0.98 -1.16 -5.51
N ILE A 26 -0.10 -1.64 -4.63
CA ILE A 26 -0.43 -2.60 -3.59
C ILE A 26 -0.65 -1.85 -2.28
N GLU A 27 -1.79 -2.09 -1.65
CA GLU A 27 -2.21 -1.43 -0.41
C GLU A 27 -1.98 -2.33 0.81
N LEU A 28 -1.36 -1.77 1.85
CA LEU A 28 -1.28 -2.32 3.20
C LEU A 28 -2.14 -1.49 4.17
N VAL A 29 -2.95 -2.18 4.96
CA VAL A 29 -3.98 -1.54 5.78
C VAL A 29 -3.61 -1.63 7.26
N PHE A 30 -3.51 -0.49 7.94
CA PHE A 30 -3.17 -0.40 9.36
C PHE A 30 -4.20 -1.07 10.27
N ASN A 31 -5.49 -0.92 9.94
CA ASN A 31 -6.59 -1.49 10.72
C ASN A 31 -6.50 -3.02 10.86
N ASP A 32 -5.87 -3.70 9.90
CA ASP A 32 -5.66 -5.15 9.98
C ASP A 32 -4.73 -5.52 11.13
N ILE A 33 -3.74 -4.70 11.47
CA ILE A 33 -2.89 -4.87 12.67
C ILE A 33 -3.66 -4.46 13.92
N LEU A 34 -4.38 -3.34 13.85
CA LEU A 34 -5.06 -2.74 15.00
C LEU A 34 -6.15 -3.67 15.57
N LYS A 35 -7.00 -4.25 14.69
CA LYS A 35 -8.15 -5.08 15.08
C LYS A 35 -7.86 -6.57 15.20
N SER A 36 -6.68 -7.04 14.75
CA SER A 36 -6.27 -8.44 14.94
C SER A 36 -5.51 -8.61 16.25
N TYR A 37 -5.50 -9.82 16.81
CA TYR A 37 -4.76 -10.17 18.03
C TYR A 37 -4.06 -11.52 17.88
N LEU A 38 -3.07 -11.81 18.72
CA LEU A 38 -2.39 -13.11 18.82
C LEU A 38 -1.89 -13.64 17.45
N ALA A 39 -2.20 -14.90 17.14
CA ALA A 39 -1.75 -15.58 15.93
C ALA A 39 -2.19 -14.89 14.62
N PRO A 40 -3.46 -14.43 14.46
CA PRO A 40 -3.85 -13.62 13.31
C PRO A 40 -2.95 -12.40 13.05
N ARG A 41 -2.62 -11.64 14.11
CA ARG A 41 -1.74 -10.46 13.97
C ARG A 41 -0.35 -10.84 13.52
N SER A 42 0.22 -11.90 14.10
CA SER A 42 1.53 -12.42 13.71
C SER A 42 1.58 -12.82 12.22
N LYS A 43 0.53 -13.46 11.71
CA LYS A 43 0.43 -13.82 10.28
C LYS A 43 0.36 -12.59 9.37
N ILE A 44 -0.41 -11.57 9.75
CA ILE A 44 -0.50 -10.31 8.99
C ILE A 44 0.88 -9.64 8.92
N LEU A 45 1.60 -9.58 10.04
CA LEU A 45 2.95 -9.01 10.08
C LEU A 45 3.94 -9.83 9.23
N ALA A 46 3.84 -11.16 9.22
CA ALA A 46 4.63 -12.01 8.34
C ALA A 46 4.35 -11.71 6.86
N ASN A 47 3.07 -11.59 6.49
CA ASN A 47 2.65 -11.24 5.14
C ASN A 47 3.16 -9.86 4.70
N PHE A 48 3.14 -8.86 5.59
CA PHE A 48 3.69 -7.53 5.32
C PHE A 48 5.19 -7.64 4.99
N ARG A 49 5.91 -8.42 5.80
CA ARG A 49 7.36 -8.62 5.62
C ARG A 49 7.71 -9.25 4.28
N ASP A 50 6.88 -10.17 3.79
CA ASP A 50 7.07 -10.76 2.47
C ASP A 50 6.71 -9.80 1.33
N ILE A 51 5.67 -8.97 1.51
CA ILE A 51 5.34 -7.89 0.57
C ILE A 51 6.48 -6.87 0.49
N TYR A 52 7.11 -6.51 1.62
CA TYR A 52 8.26 -5.59 1.62
C TYR A 52 9.44 -6.13 0.81
N LYS A 53 9.74 -7.43 0.93
CA LYS A 53 10.80 -8.07 0.12
C LYS A 53 10.49 -7.98 -1.37
N LEU A 54 9.23 -8.23 -1.75
CA LEU A 54 8.80 -8.14 -3.14
C LEU A 54 8.82 -6.69 -3.63
N HIS A 55 8.37 -5.74 -2.81
CA HIS A 55 8.40 -4.31 -3.12
C HIS A 55 9.83 -3.83 -3.37
N ARG A 56 10.79 -4.19 -2.52
CA ARG A 56 12.21 -3.83 -2.71
C ARG A 56 12.84 -4.45 -3.95
N LYS A 57 12.38 -5.63 -4.37
CA LYS A 57 12.93 -6.35 -5.53
C LYS A 57 12.33 -5.86 -6.85
N TYR A 58 11.03 -5.61 -6.87
CA TYR A 58 10.28 -5.30 -8.09
C TYR A 58 9.91 -3.83 -8.21
N GLU A 59 9.93 -3.07 -7.11
CA GLU A 59 9.63 -1.63 -7.05
C GLU A 59 8.22 -1.29 -7.56
N PHE A 60 7.25 -2.17 -7.34
CA PHE A 60 5.85 -1.84 -7.61
C PHE A 60 5.35 -0.74 -6.65
N PRO A 61 4.36 0.08 -7.05
CA PRO A 61 3.87 1.16 -6.19
C PRO A 61 3.24 0.60 -4.90
N LEU A 62 3.61 1.16 -3.74
CA LEU A 62 3.12 0.74 -2.43
C LEU A 62 2.31 1.87 -1.79
N ILE A 63 1.15 1.55 -1.21
CA ILE A 63 0.32 2.51 -0.47
C ILE A 63 0.09 2.00 0.95
N LEU A 64 0.21 2.90 1.92
CA LEU A 64 -0.18 2.66 3.31
C LEU A 64 -1.49 3.39 3.59
N SER A 65 -2.49 2.68 4.11
CA SER A 65 -3.79 3.26 4.44
C SER A 65 -4.19 2.96 5.88
N SER A 66 -5.00 3.83 6.48
CA SER A 66 -5.55 3.59 7.83
C SER A 66 -6.56 2.45 7.83
N GLY A 67 -7.42 2.37 6.79
CA GLY A 67 -8.56 1.45 6.73
C GLY A 67 -9.56 1.66 7.88
N ALA A 68 -9.61 2.87 8.44
CA ALA A 68 -10.47 3.22 9.56
C ALA A 68 -11.95 3.05 9.18
N GLN A 69 -12.71 2.35 10.03
CA GLN A 69 -14.17 2.19 9.86
C GLN A 69 -14.96 3.06 10.84
N SER A 70 -14.28 3.56 11.87
CA SER A 70 -14.82 4.49 12.85
C SER A 70 -13.77 5.54 13.22
N ILE A 71 -14.23 6.62 13.86
CA ILE A 71 -13.36 7.72 14.33
C ILE A 71 -12.28 7.20 15.30
N PHE A 72 -12.58 6.13 16.06
CA PHE A 72 -11.68 5.51 17.02
C PHE A 72 -10.55 4.69 16.38
N ASP A 73 -10.67 4.34 15.10
CA ASP A 73 -9.63 3.61 14.37
C ASP A 73 -8.54 4.55 13.83
N ILE A 74 -8.80 5.87 13.82
CA ILE A 74 -7.87 6.88 13.31
C ILE A 74 -6.69 7.01 14.29
N ARG A 75 -5.48 7.14 13.75
CA ARG A 75 -4.24 7.40 14.50
C ARG A 75 -3.55 8.64 13.94
N THR A 76 -2.70 9.25 14.76
CA THR A 76 -1.86 10.34 14.30
C THR A 76 -0.91 9.83 13.21
N VAL A 77 -0.49 10.74 12.32
CA VAL A 77 0.45 10.39 11.25
C VAL A 77 1.76 9.83 11.82
N MET A 78 2.23 10.39 12.94
CA MET A 78 3.47 9.93 13.58
C MET A 78 3.36 8.51 14.11
N ASP A 79 2.27 8.16 14.80
CA ASP A 79 2.04 6.80 15.30
C ASP A 79 1.88 5.81 14.14
N PHE A 80 1.16 6.23 13.09
CA PHE A 80 0.98 5.44 11.89
C PHE A 80 2.32 5.13 11.22
N LYS A 81 3.17 6.14 10.97
CA LYS A 81 4.53 5.95 10.44
C LYS A 81 5.33 5.04 11.36
N ALA A 82 5.32 5.29 12.67
CA ALA A 82 6.09 4.54 13.66
C ALA A 82 5.80 3.04 13.61
N VAL A 83 4.52 2.65 13.55
CA VAL A 83 4.17 1.22 13.47
C VAL A 83 4.69 0.59 12.19
N PHE A 84 4.49 1.22 11.03
CA PHE A 84 4.98 0.66 9.77
C PHE A 84 6.51 0.56 9.71
N MET A 85 7.21 1.56 10.24
CA MET A 85 8.67 1.50 10.37
C MET A 85 9.10 0.31 11.25
N GLN A 86 8.41 0.08 12.37
CA GLN A 86 8.70 -1.05 13.25
C GLN A 86 8.40 -2.42 12.60
N THR A 87 7.50 -2.48 11.62
CA THR A 87 7.29 -3.72 10.84
C THR A 87 8.41 -4.01 9.84
N GLY A 88 9.30 -3.04 9.59
CA GLY A 88 10.50 -3.20 8.76
C GLY A 88 10.57 -2.31 7.52
N LEU A 89 9.67 -1.32 7.35
CA LEU A 89 9.82 -0.27 6.35
C LEU A 89 10.82 0.80 6.82
N THR A 90 11.52 1.40 5.87
CA THR A 90 12.33 2.60 6.12
C THR A 90 11.47 3.86 6.07
N ASP A 91 11.94 4.95 6.67
CA ASP A 91 11.22 6.23 6.63
C ASP A 91 10.99 6.71 5.19
N LEU A 92 11.99 6.54 4.32
CA LEU A 92 11.88 6.86 2.90
C LEU A 92 10.81 6.04 2.18
N GLU A 93 10.72 4.72 2.45
CA GLU A 93 9.68 3.87 1.86
C GLU A 93 8.28 4.30 2.33
N VAL A 94 8.13 4.69 3.60
CA VAL A 94 6.88 5.22 4.14
C VAL A 94 6.50 6.54 3.46
N GLU A 95 7.45 7.47 3.31
CA GLU A 95 7.20 8.74 2.61
C GLU A 95 6.86 8.55 1.14
N ASN A 96 7.56 7.65 0.45
CA ASN A 96 7.26 7.29 -0.93
C ASN A 96 5.86 6.69 -1.08
N SER A 97 5.37 5.98 -0.06
CA SER A 97 4.00 5.46 -0.07
C SER A 97 2.94 6.57 -0.05
N PHE A 98 3.20 7.68 0.65
CA PHE A 98 2.31 8.85 0.65
C PHE A 98 2.36 9.58 -0.68
N LYS A 99 3.55 9.78 -1.25
CA LYS A 99 3.72 10.35 -2.60
C LYS A 99 3.04 9.50 -3.66
N THR A 100 3.11 8.18 -3.54
CA THR A 100 2.41 7.25 -4.45
C THR A 100 0.91 7.48 -4.42
N ALA A 101 0.32 7.66 -3.23
CA ALA A 101 -1.10 7.96 -3.10
C ALA A 101 -1.46 9.33 -3.73
N GLU A 102 -0.64 10.35 -3.51
CA GLU A 102 -0.80 11.68 -4.11
C GLU A 102 -0.77 11.61 -5.65
N ASN A 103 0.24 10.96 -6.22
CA ASN A 103 0.38 10.78 -7.67
C ASN A 103 -0.84 10.08 -8.29
N ILE A 104 -1.39 9.07 -7.60
CA ILE A 104 -2.59 8.37 -8.06
C ILE A 104 -3.81 9.29 -8.03
N LEU A 105 -3.94 10.15 -7.02
CA LEU A 105 -5.02 11.12 -6.94
C LEU A 105 -4.89 12.19 -8.03
N GLU A 106 -3.69 12.71 -8.27
CA GLU A 106 -3.43 13.66 -9.36
C GLU A 106 -3.77 13.07 -10.73
N PHE A 107 -3.27 11.86 -11.00
CA PHE A 107 -3.60 11.14 -12.23
C PHE A 107 -5.11 10.94 -12.40
N ASN A 108 -5.81 10.59 -11.32
CA ASN A 108 -7.26 10.38 -11.38
C ASN A 108 -8.06 11.68 -11.56
N LYS A 109 -7.57 12.85 -11.14
CA LYS A 109 -8.22 14.15 -11.40
C LYS A 109 -8.23 14.47 -12.89
N ASP A 110 -7.11 14.26 -13.56
CA ASP A 110 -6.95 14.52 -15.00
C ASP A 110 -7.61 13.46 -15.89
N ARG A 111 -8.03 12.32 -15.33
CA ARG A 111 -8.57 11.17 -16.06
C ARG A 111 -9.78 11.48 -16.95
N LYS A 112 -10.62 12.46 -16.57
CA LYS A 112 -11.76 12.89 -17.39
C LYS A 112 -11.34 13.60 -18.68
N ASN A 113 -10.17 14.23 -18.66
CA ASN A 113 -9.63 15.01 -19.78
C ASN A 113 -8.62 14.19 -20.59
N MET A 114 -8.33 12.94 -20.20
CA MET A 114 -7.42 12.05 -20.90
C MET A 114 -8.14 11.30 -22.02
N ILE A 115 -7.68 11.51 -23.26
CA ILE A 115 -8.15 10.77 -24.45
C ILE A 115 -7.36 9.47 -24.61
N LEU A 116 -6.06 9.53 -24.32
CA LEU A 116 -5.14 8.40 -24.35
C LEU A 116 -4.18 8.50 -23.16
N SER A 117 -3.50 7.41 -22.81
CA SER A 117 -2.46 7.46 -21.78
C SER A 117 -1.39 8.49 -22.17
N GLY A 118 -1.17 9.49 -21.32
CA GLY A 118 -0.23 10.59 -21.54
C GLY A 118 -0.75 11.77 -22.38
N VAL A 119 -1.99 11.73 -22.90
CA VAL A 119 -2.56 12.81 -23.72
C VAL A 119 -3.81 13.36 -23.04
N LYS A 120 -3.77 14.64 -22.67
CA LYS A 120 -4.90 15.36 -22.09
C LYS A 120 -5.37 16.52 -22.96
N VAL A 121 -6.67 16.76 -22.98
CA VAL A 121 -7.26 17.98 -23.52
C VAL A 121 -6.97 19.11 -22.54
N VAL A 122 -6.36 20.18 -23.04
CA VAL A 122 -6.18 21.44 -22.30
C VAL A 122 -7.19 22.40 -22.91
N GLU A 123 -8.17 22.84 -22.11
CA GLU A 123 -9.02 23.99 -22.45
C GLU A 123 -8.23 25.30 -22.31
#